data_AF-A0A9N8ZLH0-F1
#
_entry.id   AF-A0A9N8ZLH0-F1
#
_cell.length_a   1.000
_cell.length_b   1.000
_cell.length_c   1.000
_cell.angle_alpha   90.00
_cell.angle_beta   90.00
_cell.angle_gamma   90.00
#
_symmetry.space_group_name_H-M   'P 1'
#
loop_
_entity.id
_entity.type
_entity.pdbx_description
1 polymer ?
#
loop_
_entity_poly.entity_id
_entity_poly.type
_entity_poly.pdbx_seq_one_letter_code
_entity_poly.pdbx_strand_id
1 'polypeptide(L)' 'MAEARCKYTAKLYRQGLAVQRWDFGNAKKHSRDPVNDPAGCNTPNLPAFQITIPIREVFWDPPSPIMPA' A
#
# COMPACT_ATOMS: atom_id res chain seq x y z
N MET A 1 3.46 -20.99 6.87
CA MET A 1 2.13 -20.38 7.08
C MET A 1 1.79 -19.63 5.80
N ALA A 2 0.78 -20.09 5.04
CA ALA A 2 0.52 -19.56 3.71
C ALA A 2 -0.08 -18.15 3.82
N GLU A 3 0.69 -17.15 3.38
CA GLU A 3 0.23 -15.77 3.28
C GLU A 3 -0.92 -15.74 2.28
N ALA A 4 -2.14 -15.49 2.77
CA ALA A 4 -3.33 -15.35 1.95
C ALA A 4 -3.16 -14.08 1.10
N ARG A 5 -2.52 -14.21 -0.07
CA ARG A 5 -2.43 -13.11 -1.03
C ARG A 5 -3.84 -12.82 -1.52
N CYS A 6 -4.25 -11.57 -1.50
CA CYS A 6 -5.57 -11.15 -1.95
C CYS A 6 -5.53 -10.89 -3.47
N LYS A 7 -6.69 -10.89 -4.12
CA LYS A 7 -6.77 -10.93 -5.60
C LYS A 7 -6.30 -9.64 -6.30
N TYR A 8 -6.44 -8.48 -5.67
CA TYR A 8 -6.05 -7.20 -6.26
C TYR A 8 -4.71 -6.73 -5.71
N THR A 9 -3.97 -5.95 -6.48
CA THR A 9 -2.65 -5.47 -6.09
C THR A 9 -2.53 -3.97 -6.35
N ALA A 10 -2.06 -3.23 -5.35
CA ALA A 10 -1.67 -1.83 -5.46
C ALA A 10 -0.15 -1.74 -5.47
N LYS A 11 0.39 -0.78 -6.22
CA LYS A 11 1.81 -0.46 -6.24
C LYS A 11 1.98 1.03 -6.07
N LEU A 12 2.80 1.44 -5.11
CA LEU A 12 3.25 2.82 -4.95
C LEU A 12 4.65 2.95 -5.52
N TYR A 13 4.78 3.85 -6.48
CA TYR A 13 6.04 4.22 -7.10
C TYR A 13 6.55 5.50 -6.47
N ARG A 14 7.79 5.47 -5.98
CA ARG A 14 8.49 6.63 -5.44
C ARG A 14 9.85 6.71 -6.14
N GLN A 15 10.29 7.93 -6.46
CA GLN A 15 11.62 8.12 -7.06
C GLN A 15 12.71 7.74 -6.05
N GLY A 16 13.68 6.92 -6.48
CA GLY A 16 14.84 6.55 -5.65
C GLY A 16 14.55 5.59 -4.48
N LEU A 17 13.31 5.08 -4.33
CA LEU A 17 12.94 4.14 -3.28
C LEU A 17 12.37 2.84 -3.87
N ALA A 18 12.42 1.76 -3.08
CA ALA A 18 11.82 0.49 -3.47
C ALA A 18 10.30 0.63 -3.69
N VAL A 19 9.80 0.00 -4.75
CA VAL A 19 8.35 -0.06 -5.04
C VAL A 19 7.65 -0.79 -3.90
N GLN A 20 6.69 -0.12 -3.27
CA GLN A 20 5.86 -0.75 -2.26
C GLN A 20 4.65 -1.39 -2.91
N ARG A 21 4.27 -2.59 -2.45
CA ARG A 21 3.19 -3.38 -3.02
C ARG A 21 2.29 -3.92 -1.92
N TRP A 22 0.98 -3.84 -2.14
CA TRP A 22 -0.02 -4.37 -1.25
C TRP A 22 -1.00 -5.24 -2.03
N ASP A 23 -1.35 -6.40 -1.49
CA ASP A 23 -2.38 -7.26 -2.04
C ASP A 23 -3.68 -7.05 -1.22
N PHE A 24 -4.80 -6.77 -1.87
CA PHE A 24 -6.08 -6.40 -1.24
C PHE A 24 -7.35 -7.00 -1.89
N GLY A 25 -8.49 -6.82 -1.22
CA GLY A 25 -9.85 -7.03 -1.75
C GLY A 25 -10.58 -8.26 -1.21
N ASN A 26 -11.84 -8.47 -1.61
CA ASN A 26 -12.74 -9.43 -0.98
C ASN A 26 -12.56 -10.90 -1.46
N ALA A 27 -11.51 -11.19 -2.22
CA ALA A 27 -11.26 -12.53 -2.75
C ALA A 27 -9.81 -12.93 -2.48
N LYS A 28 -9.63 -14.15 -1.97
CA LYS A 28 -8.32 -14.76 -1.78
C LYS A 28 -7.79 -15.24 -3.12
N LYS A 29 -6.51 -14.97 -3.39
CA LYS A 29 -5.84 -15.36 -4.62
C LYS A 29 -5.85 -16.89 -4.72
N HIS A 30 -6.23 -17.41 -5.88
CA HIS A 30 -6.41 -18.83 -6.17
C HIS A 30 -7.59 -19.52 -5.48
N SER A 31 -8.44 -18.78 -4.76
CA SER A 31 -9.69 -19.33 -4.24
C SER A 31 -10.83 -19.15 -5.24
N ARG A 32 -11.68 -20.17 -5.34
CA ARG A 32 -12.94 -20.15 -6.11
C ARG A 32 -14.18 -20.17 -5.23
N ASP A 33 -13.99 -20.35 -3.92
CA ASP A 33 -15.07 -20.47 -2.95
C ASP A 33 -15.02 -19.28 -1.98
N PRO A 34 -15.82 -18.23 -2.23
CA PRO A 34 -15.85 -17.06 -1.36
C PRO A 34 -16.59 -17.31 -0.03
N VAL A 35 -17.26 -18.45 0.13
CA VAL A 35 -18.09 -18.77 1.31
C VAL A 35 -17.27 -19.51 2.36
N ASN A 36 -16.53 -20.55 1.95
CA ASN A 36 -15.74 -21.37 2.86
C ASN A 36 -14.27 -20.93 2.97
N ASP A 37 -13.83 -20.01 2.10
CA ASP A 37 -12.48 -19.42 2.13
C ASP A 37 -12.55 -17.89 1.97
N PRO A 38 -13.21 -17.19 2.91
CA PRO A 38 -13.37 -15.74 2.83
C PRO A 38 -12.01 -15.04 2.89
N ALA A 39 -11.87 -13.97 2.10
CA ALA A 39 -10.67 -13.15 2.15
C ALA A 39 -10.68 -12.31 3.44
N GLY A 40 -9.74 -12.53 4.35
CA GLY A 40 -9.48 -11.66 5.49
C GLY A 40 -8.89 -10.29 5.12
N CYS A 41 -9.04 -9.89 3.87
CA CYS A 41 -8.39 -8.73 3.28
C CYS A 41 -9.34 -7.55 3.06
N ASN A 42 -10.48 -7.49 3.74
CA ASN A 42 -11.42 -6.37 3.68
C ASN A 42 -11.82 -5.87 5.07
N THR A 43 -11.09 -6.27 6.12
CA THR A 43 -11.37 -5.83 7.48
C THR A 43 -10.93 -4.38 7.71
N PRO A 44 -11.62 -3.64 8.60
CA PRO A 44 -11.20 -2.29 8.97
C PRO A 44 -9.78 -2.29 9.53
N ASN A 45 -9.04 -1.20 9.30
CA ASN A 45 -7.68 -0.98 9.83
C ASN A 45 -6.63 -2.03 9.45
N LEU A 46 -6.81 -2.73 8.35
CA LEU A 46 -5.75 -3.61 7.84
C LEU A 46 -4.50 -2.78 7.49
N PRO A 47 -3.33 -3.08 8.10
CA PRO A 47 -2.09 -2.38 7.79
C PRO A 47 -1.71 -2.45 6.30
N ALA A 48 -2.15 -3.51 5.61
CA ALA A 48 -1.98 -3.69 4.18
C ALA A 48 -2.72 -2.65 3.31
N PHE A 49 -3.63 -1.86 3.89
CA PHE A 49 -4.37 -0.79 3.21
C PHE A 49 -3.94 0.62 3.62
N GLN A 50 -3.03 0.73 4.58
CA GLN A 50 -2.53 2.02 5.02
C GLN A 50 -1.29 2.37 4.19
N ILE A 51 -1.37 3.50 3.49
CA ILE A 51 -0.24 4.05 2.74
C ILE A 51 0.19 5.34 3.41
N THR A 52 1.38 5.33 4.03
CA THR A 52 1.99 6.56 4.55
C THR A 52 2.80 7.21 3.44
N ILE A 53 2.25 8.29 2.88
CA ILE A 53 2.95 9.16 1.93
C ILE A 53 3.43 10.40 2.71
N PRO A 54 4.75 10.62 2.83
CA PRO A 54 5.25 11.80 3.51
C PRO A 54 4.92 13.06 2.71
N ILE A 55 4.60 14.16 3.40
CA ILE A 55 4.15 15.42 2.78
C ILE A 55 5.14 15.91 1.72
N ARG A 56 6.45 15.81 1.96
CA ARG A 56 7.52 16.16 1.01
C ARG A 56 7.50 15.41 -0.33
N GLU A 57 6.86 14.24 -0.39
CA GLU A 57 6.69 13.47 -1.63
C GLU A 57 5.47 13.95 -2.44
N VAL A 58 4.53 14.64 -1.80
CA VAL A 58 3.29 15.17 -2.43
C VAL A 58 3.44 16.65 -2.76
N PHE A 59 4.00 17.40 -1.83
CA PHE A 59 4.21 18.83 -1.92
C PHE A 59 5.71 19.08 -1.97
N TRP A 60 6.19 19.60 -3.10
CA TRP A 60 7.57 20.03 -3.23
C TRP A 60 7.78 21.23 -2.31
N ASP A 61 8.67 21.08 -1.32
CA ASP A 61 9.08 22.14 -0.41
C ASP A 61 10.49 22.60 -0.81
N PRO A 62 10.64 23.75 -1.48
CA PRO A 62 11.96 24.25 -1.85
C PRO A 62 12.80 24.51 -0.61
N PRO A 63 14.11 24.21 -0.65
CA PRO A 63 15.00 24.75 0.37
C PRO A 63 14.87 26.29 0.37
N SER A 64 14.60 26.86 1.55
CA SER A 64 14.55 28.32 1.72
C SER A 64 15.86 28.92 1.22
N PRO A 65 15.83 30.06 0.49
CA PRO A 65 17.06 30.73 0.11
C PRO A 65 17.86 31.04 1.37
N ILE A 66 19.01 30.39 1.50
CA ILE A 66 20.03 30.74 2.50
C ILE A 66 20.45 32.16 2.18
N MET A 67 19.94 33.14 2.93
CA MET A 67 20.44 34.50 2.87
C MET A 67 21.81 34.51 3.57
N PRO A 68 22.90 34.92 2.89
CA PRO A 68 24.18 35.12 3.56
C PRO A 68 24.02 36.21 4.64
N ALA A 69 24.62 35.98 5.80
CA ALA A 69 24.75 36.97 6.87
C ALA A 69 25.72 38.09 6.50
#